data_AF-A0A1H3Q6Z1-F1
#
_entry.id   AF-A0A1H3Q6Z1-F1
#
_cell.length_a   1.000
_cell.length_b   1.000
_cell.length_c   1.000
_cell.angle_alpha   90.00
_cell.angle_beta   90.00
_cell.angle_gamma   90.00
#
_symmetry.space_group_name_H-M   'P 1'
#
loop_
_entity.id
_entity.type
_entity.pdbx_description
1 polymer ?
#
loop_
_entity_poly.entity_id
_entity_poly.type
_entity_poly.pdbx_seq_one_letter_code
_entity_poly.pdbx_strand_id
1 'polypeptide(L)' 'MKNQISYSLEVRERAVKLVFEQQKEHRSQWSAIKSIAAKIGRTSETLRT' A
#
# COMPACT_ATOMS: atom_id res chain seq x y z
N MET A 1 21.82 -12.71 6.03
CA MET A 1 20.41 -12.28 6.25
C MET A 1 20.01 -11.50 5.01
N LYS A 2 19.09 -12.04 4.22
CA LYS A 2 18.89 -11.62 2.82
C LYS A 2 18.41 -10.17 2.80
N ASN A 3 19.19 -9.30 2.13
CA ASN A 3 18.81 -7.95 1.74
C ASN A 3 17.37 -7.98 1.26
N GLN A 4 16.46 -7.53 2.11
CA GLN A 4 15.12 -7.18 1.72
C GLN A 4 15.34 -5.97 0.83
N ILE A 5 15.45 -6.25 -0.48
CA ILE A 5 15.47 -5.30 -1.59
C ILE A 5 14.63 -4.13 -1.12
N SER A 6 15.27 -3.01 -0.82
CA SER A 6 14.64 -1.83 -0.27
C SER A 6 13.44 -1.53 -1.15
N TYR A 7 12.26 -1.99 -0.73
CA TYR A 7 11.02 -1.40 -1.19
C TYR A 7 11.24 0.05 -0.83
N SER A 8 11.47 0.88 -1.85
CA SER A 8 11.88 2.26 -1.63
C SER A 8 10.92 2.81 -0.60
N LEU A 9 11.45 3.23 0.56
CA LEU A 9 10.61 3.69 1.68
C LEU A 9 9.58 4.70 1.17
N GLU A 10 9.99 5.48 0.19
CA GLU A 10 9.15 6.38 -0.61
C GLU A 10 7.90 5.73 -1.23
N VAL A 11 8.01 4.54 -1.83
CA VAL A 11 6.86 3.79 -2.39
C VAL A 11 5.93 3.33 -1.26
N ARG A 12 6.49 2.89 -0.12
CA ARG A 12 5.68 2.47 1.04
C ARG A 12 4.96 3.65 1.65
N GLU A 13 5.66 4.76 1.91
CA GLU A 13 5.09 5.99 2.45
C GLU A 13 4.04 6.58 1.52
N ARG A 14 4.30 6.61 0.21
CA ARG A 14 3.33 7.05 -0.79
C ARG A 14 2.10 6.16 -0.79
N ALA A 15 2.27 4.84 -0.68
CA ALA A 15 1.14 3.91 -0.64
C ALA A 15 0.31 4.06 0.64
N VAL A 16 0.95 4.23 1.81
CA VAL A 16 0.24 4.47 3.09
C VAL A 16 -0.56 5.76 3.03
N LYS A 17 0.03 6.84 2.50
CA LYS A 17 -0.66 8.13 2.33
C LYS A 17 -1.88 7.99 1.42
N LEU A 18 -1.73 7.31 0.29
CA LEU A 18 -2.82 7.02 -0.64
C LEU A 18 -3.93 6.15 -0.01
N VAL A 19 -3.58 5.16 0.82
CA VAL A 19 -4.56 4.35 1.55
C VAL A 19 -5.37 5.21 2.51
N PHE A 20 -4.75 6.17 3.20
CA PHE A 20 -5.46 7.09 4.09
C PHE A 20 -6.39 8.05 3.35
N GLU A 21 -5.97 8.56 2.19
CA GLU A 21 -6.82 9.39 1.33
C GLU A 21 -8.03 8.57 0.82
N GLN A 22 -7.76 7.37 0.31
CA GLN A 22 -8.79 6.50 -0.28
C GLN A 22 -9.71 5.85 0.77
N GLN A 23 -9.24 5.70 2.02
CA GLN A 23 -10.06 5.20 3.14
C GLN A 23 -11.26 6.10 3.42
N LYS A 24 -11.18 7.41 3.12
CA LYS A 24 -12.31 8.32 3.27
C LYS A 24 -13.41 8.07 2.23
N GLU A 25 -13.03 7.59 1.05
CA GLU A 25 -13.94 7.30 -0.06
C GLU A 25 -14.45 5.85 -0.06
N HIS A 26 -13.79 4.93 0.63
CA HIS A 26 -14.21 3.54 0.70
C HIS A 26 -14.74 3.14 2.07
N ARG A 27 -15.82 2.36 2.07
CA ARG A 27 -16.46 1.76 3.26
C ARG A 27 -15.51 0.89 4.10
N SER A 28 -14.35 0.49 3.58
CA SER A 28 -13.43 -0.42 4.27
C SER A 28 -11.97 -0.14 3.92
N GLN A 29 -11.11 -0.09 4.94
CA GLN A 29 -9.66 0.02 4.78
C GLN A 29 -9.10 -1.08 3.87
N TRP A 30 -9.62 -2.30 3.97
CA TRP A 30 -9.20 -3.39 3.11
C TRP A 30 -9.48 -3.14 1.63
N SER A 31 -10.61 -2.50 1.32
CA SER A 31 -10.96 -2.11 -0.06
C SER A 31 -10.02 -1.02 -0.57
N ALA A 32 -9.67 -0.04 0.27
CA ALA A 32 -8.70 0.99 -0.06
C ALA A 32 -7.31 0.41 -0.31
N ILE A 33 -6.83 -0.47 0.57
CA ILE A 33 -5.53 -1.15 0.40
C ILE A 33 -5.53 -1.96 -0.90
N LYS A 34 -6.60 -2.70 -1.22
CA LYS A 34 -6.68 -3.50 -2.45
C LYS A 34 -6.68 -2.63 -3.71
N SER A 35 -7.42 -1.52 -3.71
CA SER A 35 -7.38 -0.54 -4.81
C SER A 35 -5.99 0.07 -5.01
N ILE A 36 -5.34 0.50 -3.92
CA ILE A 36 -4.00 1.11 -3.99
C ILE A 36 -2.94 0.08 -4.39
N ALA A 37 -3.02 -1.14 -3.87
CA ALA A 37 -2.16 -2.26 -4.26
C ALA A 37 -2.27 -2.54 -5.77
N ALA A 38 -3.49 -2.62 -6.30
CA ALA A 38 -3.74 -2.75 -7.73
C ALA A 38 -3.19 -1.57 -8.54
N LYS A 39 -3.30 -0.34 -8.02
CA LYS A 39 -2.80 0.89 -8.68
C LYS A 39 -1.26 0.96 -8.75
N ILE A 40 -0.56 0.43 -7.76
CA ILE A 40 0.92 0.39 -7.71
C ILE A 40 1.45 -0.88 -8.38
N GLY A 41 0.58 -1.85 -8.71
CA GLY A 41 0.97 -3.14 -9.30
C GLY A 41 1.67 -4.06 -8.30
N ARG A 42 1.31 -3.97 -7.02
CA ARG A 42 1.93 -4.75 -5.93
C ARG A 42 0.82 -5.42 -5.13
N THR A 43 1.17 -6.44 -4.36
CA THR A 43 0.20 -7.15 -3.53
C THR A 43 -0.15 -6.36 -2.27
N SER A 44 -1.41 -6.43 -1.83
CA SER A 44 -1.86 -5.81 -0.57
C SER A 44 -1.10 -6.30 0.65
N GLU A 45 -0.55 -7.52 0.58
CA GLU A 45 0.34 -8.08 1.59
C GLU A 45 1.60 -7.24 1.78
N THR A 46 2.12 -6.62 0.71
CA THR A 46 3.30 -5.75 0.77
C THR A 46 3.01 -4.39 1.41
N LEU A 47 1.74 -3.99 1.49
CA LEU A 47 1.31 -2.81 2.23
C LEU A 47 1.03 -3.13 3.71
N ARG A 48 0.93 -4.41 4.07
CA ARG A 48 0.60 -4.89 5.42
C ARG A 48 1.82 -5.34 6.22
N THR A 49 2.91 -5.73 5.56
CA THR A 49 4.25 -5.92 6.16
C THR A 49 4.97 -4.59 6.29
#